data_AF-A0A4Y2N389-F1
#
_entry.id   AF-A0A4Y2N389-F1
#
_cell.length_a   1.000
_cell.length_b   1.000
_cell.length_c   1.000
_cell.angle_alpha   90.00
_cell.angle_beta   90.00
_cell.angle_gamma   90.00
#
_symmetry.space_group_name_H-M   'P 1'
#
loop_
_entity.id
_entity.type
_entity.pdbx_description
1 polymer ?
#
loop_
_entity_poly.entity_id
_entity_poly.type
_entity_poly.pdbx_seq_one_letter_code
_entity_poly.pdbx_strand_id
1 'polypeptide(L)'
;MPWFTLGTKSITLCKMVLINKNKEAYGVRFEKDGYVHDIRARKEVIVSGGSINSPQILMLSGIGPKEHLENFGIEVIADLRVGDNLQDHVGNVVLSFEAKHAEPIFWKEVTSPSNLISYKLYETGQYTSLCGVEGLAFLNTEYNDAKLDWPDAEIHLISVSQATDYSQAFRQRVGLPEEVYDKVYKPYFGKNSFTFFPVLLRPKSRGTVRLKSDDPYEHPLIDFNLFQYEEDLDKVVD
;
A
#
# COMPACT_ATOMS: atom_id res chain seq x y z
N MET A 1 36.91 -8.20 -16.85
CA MET A 1 35.85 -7.56 -16.04
C MET A 1 35.60 -8.43 -14.83
N PRO A 2 35.64 -7.92 -13.59
CA PRO A 2 35.25 -8.74 -12.45
C PRO A 2 33.74 -8.96 -12.52
N TRP A 3 33.32 -10.21 -12.47
CA TRP A 3 31.93 -10.62 -12.39
C TRP A 3 31.35 -10.10 -11.05
N PHE A 4 30.20 -9.42 -11.10
CA PHE A 4 29.45 -9.10 -9.90
C PHE A 4 28.74 -10.37 -9.42
N THR A 5 29.12 -10.90 -8.27
CA THR A 5 28.36 -11.97 -7.62
C THR A 5 27.22 -11.32 -6.82
N LEU A 6 25.98 -11.55 -7.24
CA LEU A 6 24.81 -11.21 -6.43
C LEU A 6 24.56 -12.32 -5.42
N GLY A 7 24.67 -12.01 -4.13
CA GLY A 7 24.25 -12.90 -3.05
C GLY A 7 22.87 -12.49 -2.55
N THR A 8 21.92 -13.42 -2.51
CA THR A 8 20.60 -13.20 -1.91
C THR A 8 20.50 -13.93 -0.58
N LYS A 9 19.84 -13.30 0.40
CA LYS A 9 19.45 -13.91 1.68
C LYS A 9 17.94 -13.81 1.79
N SER A 10 17.24 -14.93 1.67
CA SER A 10 15.78 -15.00 1.77
C SER A 10 15.36 -15.24 3.22
N ILE A 11 14.16 -14.78 3.57
CA ILE A 11 13.52 -14.95 4.90
C ILE A 11 14.41 -14.35 6.00
N THR A 12 14.54 -13.04 5.98
CA THR A 12 15.45 -12.30 6.87
C THR A 12 14.81 -10.99 7.30
N LEU A 13 14.74 -10.75 8.61
CA LEU A 13 14.28 -9.47 9.15
C LEU A 13 15.50 -8.54 9.31
N CYS A 14 15.55 -7.47 8.52
CA CYS A 14 16.53 -6.41 8.72
C CYS A 14 16.15 -5.61 9.98
N LYS A 15 17.03 -5.59 10.99
CA LYS A 15 16.78 -4.90 12.26
C LYS A 15 17.25 -3.44 12.23
N MET A 16 18.46 -3.21 11.72
CA MET A 16 19.09 -1.89 11.69
C MET A 16 20.30 -1.85 10.75
N VAL A 17 20.66 -0.63 10.34
CA VAL A 17 21.94 -0.30 9.72
C VAL A 17 22.97 -0.08 10.83
N LEU A 18 24.17 -0.61 10.63
CA LEU A 18 25.29 -0.44 11.54
C LEU A 18 26.08 0.80 11.11
N ILE A 19 26.12 1.82 11.98
CA ILE A 19 26.72 3.13 11.70
C ILE A 19 27.72 3.45 12.80
N ASN A 20 28.90 3.95 12.43
CA ASN A 20 29.93 4.33 13.40
C ASN A 20 29.78 5.81 13.85
N LYS A 21 30.62 6.23 14.80
CA LYS A 21 30.62 7.61 15.33
C LYS A 21 30.97 8.69 14.29
N ASN A 22 31.61 8.31 13.18
CA ASN A 22 31.91 9.20 12.06
C ASN A 22 30.74 9.29 11.07
N LYS A 23 29.58 8.70 11.38
CA LYS A 23 28.38 8.61 10.53
C LYS A 23 28.60 7.80 9.25
N GLU A 24 29.47 6.81 9.29
CA GLU A 24 29.70 5.88 8.19
C GLU A 24 28.90 4.59 8.40
N ALA A 25 28.01 4.27 7.45
CA ALA A 25 27.30 3.00 7.42
C ALA A 25 28.25 1.89 6.93
N TYR A 26 28.53 0.91 7.79
CA TYR A 26 29.52 -0.14 7.52
C TYR A 26 28.92 -1.54 7.44
N GLY A 27 27.60 -1.68 7.63
CA GLY A 27 26.94 -2.97 7.59
C GLY A 27 25.47 -2.92 7.97
N VAL A 28 24.87 -4.09 8.09
CA VAL A 28 23.48 -4.29 8.46
C VAL A 28 23.41 -5.43 9.49
N ARG A 29 22.57 -5.25 10.50
CA ARG A 29 22.17 -6.29 11.44
C ARG A 29 20.83 -6.85 11.04
N PHE A 30 20.75 -8.17 10.94
CA PHE A 30 19.53 -8.87 10.55
C PHE A 30 19.33 -10.15 11.34
N GLU A 31 18.10 -10.68 11.35
CA GLU A 31 17.82 -12.02 11.86
C GLU A 31 17.55 -12.99 10.73
N LYS A 32 18.15 -14.18 10.84
CA LYS A 32 17.84 -15.31 9.98
C LYS A 32 17.80 -16.57 10.81
N ASP A 33 16.76 -17.39 10.63
CA ASP A 33 16.59 -18.68 11.31
C ASP A 33 16.67 -18.58 12.85
N GLY A 34 16.21 -17.47 13.44
CA GLY A 34 16.27 -17.21 14.89
C GLY A 34 17.62 -16.66 15.40
N TYR A 35 18.60 -16.48 14.52
CA TYR A 35 19.93 -16.00 14.88
C TYR A 35 20.19 -14.59 14.33
N VAL A 36 20.75 -13.73 15.18
CA VAL A 36 21.15 -12.38 14.80
C VAL A 36 22.53 -12.42 14.13
N HIS A 37 22.63 -11.79 12.98
CA HIS A 37 23.84 -11.72 12.17
C HIS A 37 24.16 -10.28 11.79
N ASP A 38 25.44 -9.96 11.74
CA ASP A 38 25.95 -8.71 11.19
C ASP A 38 26.67 -9.00 9.87
N ILE A 39 26.33 -8.27 8.80
CA ILE A 39 27.05 -8.32 7.52
C ILE A 39 27.66 -6.97 7.21
N ARG A 40 28.94 -6.96 6.82
CA ARG A 40 29.68 -5.73 6.52
C ARG A 40 29.54 -5.33 5.05
N ALA A 41 29.31 -4.04 4.83
CA ALA A 41 29.37 -3.41 3.52
C ALA A 41 30.74 -2.74 3.33
N ARG A 42 31.37 -2.91 2.16
CA ARG A 42 32.65 -2.26 1.84
C ARG A 42 32.51 -0.87 1.23
N LYS A 43 31.32 -0.52 0.76
CA LYS A 43 31.06 0.74 0.06
C LYS A 43 29.85 1.43 0.65
N GLU A 44 28.67 0.83 0.48
CA GLU A 44 27.40 1.48 0.76
C GLU A 44 26.38 0.49 1.31
N VAL A 45 25.42 1.03 2.06
CA VAL A 45 24.19 0.34 2.47
C VAL A 45 23.03 1.13 1.88
N ILE A 46 22.16 0.46 1.11
CA ILE A 46 20.97 1.06 0.51
C ILE A 46 19.75 0.45 1.20
N VAL A 47 18.91 1.30 1.81
CA VAL A 47 17.69 0.86 2.48
C VAL A 47 16.52 0.92 1.49
N SER A 48 15.94 -0.25 1.20
CA SER A 48 14.83 -0.41 0.25
C SER A 48 13.66 -1.16 0.87
N GLY A 49 13.31 -0.85 2.13
CA GLY A 49 12.21 -1.47 2.87
C GLY A 49 10.81 -0.95 2.52
N GLY A 50 10.69 -0.10 1.51
CA GLY A 50 9.44 0.62 1.17
C GLY A 50 9.13 1.77 2.13
N SER A 51 8.03 2.49 1.88
CA SER A 51 7.65 3.72 2.60
C SER A 51 7.36 3.52 4.09
N ILE A 52 7.09 2.29 4.52
CA ILE A 52 6.78 1.95 5.91
C ILE A 52 8.00 1.39 6.66
N ASN A 53 8.67 0.38 6.12
CA ASN A 53 9.76 -0.27 6.88
C ASN A 53 11.10 0.49 6.78
N SER A 54 11.34 1.24 5.69
CA SER A 54 12.57 2.05 5.57
C SER A 54 12.70 3.08 6.71
N PRO A 55 11.67 3.90 7.03
CA PRO A 55 11.78 4.81 8.16
C PRO A 55 11.92 4.09 9.50
N GLN A 56 11.27 2.93 9.70
CA GLN A 56 11.47 2.12 10.91
C GLN A 56 12.95 1.67 11.05
N ILE A 57 13.52 1.08 10.01
CA ILE A 57 14.92 0.63 10.01
C ILE A 57 15.86 1.81 10.30
N LEU A 58 15.65 2.96 9.66
CA LEU A 58 16.47 4.16 9.86
C LEU A 58 16.37 4.68 11.30
N MET A 59 15.15 4.78 11.86
CA MET A 59 14.94 5.21 13.23
C MET A 59 15.59 4.25 14.24
N LEU A 60 15.44 2.93 14.07
CA LEU A 60 16.13 1.92 14.89
C LEU A 60 17.65 1.95 14.74
N SER A 61 18.16 2.56 13.66
CA SER A 61 19.59 2.80 13.43
C SER A 61 20.07 4.14 14.01
N GLY A 62 19.22 4.88 14.73
CA GLY A 62 19.55 6.19 15.29
C GLY A 62 19.42 7.37 14.32
N ILE A 63 18.71 7.19 13.19
CA ILE A 63 18.44 8.25 12.21
C ILE A 63 16.94 8.58 12.20
N GLY A 64 16.57 9.71 12.78
CA GLY A 64 15.17 10.11 12.90
C GLY A 64 14.95 11.28 13.85
N PRO A 65 13.69 11.64 14.15
CA PRO A 65 13.39 12.78 15.00
C PRO A 65 13.99 12.59 16.40
N LYS A 66 14.88 13.49 16.81
CA LYS A 66 15.67 13.35 18.04
C LYS A 66 14.83 13.00 19.27
N GLU A 67 13.80 13.79 19.57
CA GLU A 67 12.95 13.59 20.75
C GLU A 67 12.26 12.22 20.72
N HIS A 68 11.82 11.76 19.54
CA HIS A 68 11.19 10.45 19.36
C HIS A 68 12.17 9.31 19.65
N LEU A 69 13.41 9.41 19.16
CA LEU A 69 14.44 8.41 19.41
C LEU A 69 14.88 8.36 20.87
N GLU A 70 15.05 9.53 21.50
CA GLU A 70 15.42 9.64 22.92
C GLU A 70 14.36 9.02 23.83
N ASN A 71 13.07 9.13 23.49
CA ASN A 71 11.97 8.51 24.23
C ASN A 71 12.03 6.97 24.26
N PHE A 72 12.68 6.35 23.27
CA PHE A 72 12.91 4.91 23.22
C PHE A 72 14.34 4.50 23.63
N GLY A 73 15.14 5.43 24.14
CA GLY A 73 16.52 5.15 24.55
C GLY A 73 17.48 4.83 23.40
N ILE A 74 17.14 5.23 22.17
CA ILE A 74 17.96 5.00 20.98
C ILE A 74 18.99 6.12 20.85
N GLU A 75 20.28 5.78 20.65
CA GLU A 75 21.33 6.76 20.42
C GLU A 75 21.06 7.55 19.11
N VAL A 76 21.04 8.88 19.22
CA VAL A 76 20.77 9.76 18.08
C VAL A 76 22.04 10.00 17.28
N ILE A 77 22.15 9.35 16.12
CA ILE A 77 23.25 9.55 15.16
C ILE A 77 22.98 10.76 14.27
N ALA A 78 21.72 10.93 13.84
CA ALA A 78 21.29 12.06 13.04
C ALA A 78 19.83 12.43 13.33
N ASP A 79 19.62 13.68 13.72
CA ASP A 79 18.30 14.28 13.89
C ASP A 79 17.74 14.69 12.52
N LEU A 80 16.84 13.87 11.97
CA LEU A 80 16.23 14.05 10.67
C LEU A 80 14.73 13.72 10.72
N ARG A 81 13.94 14.31 9.82
CA ARG A 81 12.48 14.12 9.73
C ARG A 81 12.09 12.75 9.12
N VAL A 82 12.73 11.67 9.56
CA VAL A 82 12.45 10.30 9.09
C VAL A 82 11.06 9.88 9.55
N GLY A 83 10.28 9.31 8.63
CA GLY A 83 8.90 8.89 8.87
C GLY A 83 7.87 10.02 8.76
N ASP A 84 8.27 11.27 8.50
CA ASP A 84 7.34 12.35 8.16
C ASP A 84 6.88 12.26 6.70
N ASN A 85 5.85 13.04 6.35
CA ASN A 85 5.43 13.27 4.98
C ASN A 85 4.96 11.98 4.29
N LEU A 86 4.36 11.05 5.06
CA LEU A 86 3.69 9.89 4.50
C LEU A 86 2.54 10.38 3.62
N GLN A 87 2.48 9.86 2.41
CA GLN A 87 1.46 10.14 1.42
C GLN A 87 0.93 8.82 0.91
N ASP A 88 -0.37 8.80 0.63
CA ASP A 88 -1.03 7.73 -0.07
C ASP A 88 -2.08 8.33 -1.01
N HIS A 89 -2.52 7.56 -1.98
CA HIS A 89 -3.67 7.93 -2.78
C HIS A 89 -4.95 7.50 -2.05
N VAL A 90 -5.95 8.36 -1.99
CA VAL A 90 -7.16 8.07 -1.21
C VAL A 90 -8.26 7.58 -2.13
N GLY A 91 -8.61 6.29 -2.03
CA GLY A 91 -9.75 5.71 -2.73
C GLY A 91 -10.52 4.81 -1.78
N ASN A 92 -11.61 5.30 -1.19
CA ASN A 92 -12.47 4.51 -0.30
C ASN A 92 -13.95 4.61 -0.68
N VAL A 93 -14.26 5.22 -1.82
CA VAL A 93 -15.63 5.31 -2.36
C VAL A 93 -15.80 4.21 -3.40
N VAL A 94 -16.83 3.37 -3.21
CA VAL A 94 -17.14 2.25 -4.11
C VAL A 94 -18.44 2.58 -4.82
N LEU A 95 -18.38 2.92 -6.11
CA LEU A 95 -19.59 3.21 -6.90
C LEU A 95 -19.94 1.99 -7.74
N SER A 96 -20.94 1.21 -7.31
CA SER A 96 -21.40 0.02 -8.04
C SER A 96 -22.57 0.35 -8.97
N PHE A 97 -22.50 -0.14 -10.20
CA PHE A 97 -23.51 0.08 -11.23
C PHE A 97 -24.09 -1.25 -11.71
N GLU A 98 -25.42 -1.38 -11.71
CA GLU A 98 -26.10 -2.56 -12.28
C GLU A 98 -25.96 -2.55 -13.80
N ALA A 99 -25.49 -3.66 -14.35
CA ALA A 99 -25.30 -3.87 -15.78
C ALA A 99 -25.97 -5.18 -16.19
N LYS A 100 -27.29 -5.11 -16.43
CA LYS A 100 -28.17 -6.28 -16.68
C LYS A 100 -27.68 -7.23 -17.78
N HIS A 101 -26.97 -6.69 -18.77
CA HIS A 101 -26.49 -7.44 -19.94
C HIS A 101 -24.97 -7.65 -19.93
N ALA A 102 -24.26 -7.18 -18.91
CA ALA A 102 -22.85 -7.45 -18.77
C ALA A 102 -22.62 -8.85 -18.20
N GLU A 103 -21.46 -9.42 -18.51
CA GLU A 103 -20.92 -10.61 -17.86
C GLU A 103 -19.80 -10.19 -16.90
N PRO A 104 -20.15 -9.82 -15.66
CA PRO A 104 -19.14 -9.39 -14.70
C PRO A 104 -18.37 -10.57 -14.14
N ILE A 105 -17.28 -10.26 -13.44
CA ILE A 105 -16.49 -11.28 -12.78
C ILE A 105 -17.12 -11.60 -11.42
N PHE A 106 -17.47 -12.87 -11.23
CA PHE A 106 -17.82 -13.44 -9.93
C PHE A 106 -16.64 -14.25 -9.38
N TRP A 107 -16.22 -13.98 -8.14
CA TRP A 107 -15.08 -14.67 -7.52
C TRP A 107 -15.20 -16.21 -7.51
N LYS A 108 -16.42 -16.72 -7.35
CA LYS A 108 -16.71 -18.17 -7.40
C LYS A 108 -16.47 -18.78 -8.79
N GLU A 109 -16.58 -17.98 -9.85
CA GLU A 109 -16.41 -18.43 -11.24
C GLU A 109 -14.95 -18.40 -11.65
N VAL A 110 -14.20 -17.36 -11.23
CA VAL A 110 -12.75 -17.27 -11.42
C VAL A 110 -12.07 -18.54 -10.90
N THR A 111 -12.45 -18.99 -9.70
CA THR A 111 -11.86 -20.16 -9.04
C THR A 111 -12.39 -21.51 -9.51
N SER A 112 -13.28 -21.54 -10.52
CA SER A 112 -13.89 -22.79 -11.00
C SER A 112 -12.87 -23.70 -11.73
N PRO A 113 -13.04 -25.03 -11.67
CA PRO A 113 -12.17 -25.98 -12.37
C PRO A 113 -12.14 -25.77 -13.89
N SER A 114 -13.24 -25.34 -14.51
CA SER A 114 -13.29 -25.05 -15.94
C SER A 114 -12.39 -23.88 -16.32
N ASN A 115 -12.43 -22.77 -15.57
CA ASN A 115 -11.53 -21.63 -15.81
C ASN A 115 -10.06 -22.03 -15.59
N LEU A 116 -9.77 -22.89 -14.61
CA LEU A 116 -8.41 -23.40 -14.39
C LEU A 116 -7.91 -24.25 -15.57
N ILE A 117 -8.76 -25.12 -16.12
CA ILE A 117 -8.44 -25.95 -17.28
C ILE A 117 -8.24 -25.07 -18.52
N SER A 118 -9.14 -24.12 -18.78
CA SER A 118 -9.02 -23.18 -19.90
C SER A 118 -7.71 -22.40 -19.86
N TYR A 119 -7.32 -21.92 -18.68
CA TYR A 119 -6.05 -21.22 -18.50
C TYR A 119 -4.85 -22.12 -18.74
N LYS A 120 -4.84 -23.34 -18.16
CA LYS A 120 -3.70 -24.26 -18.29
C LYS A 120 -3.50 -24.82 -19.68
N LEU A 121 -4.58 -25.10 -20.41
CA LEU A 121 -4.50 -25.75 -21.73
C LEU A 121 -4.46 -24.76 -22.88
N TYR A 122 -5.09 -23.59 -22.72
CA TYR A 122 -5.31 -22.66 -23.82
C TYR A 122 -4.89 -21.23 -23.49
N GLU A 123 -4.41 -20.93 -22.27
CA GLU A 123 -4.06 -19.58 -21.83
C GLU A 123 -5.21 -18.58 -22.04
N THR A 124 -6.44 -19.04 -21.81
CA THR A 124 -7.68 -18.24 -21.91
C THR A 124 -8.53 -18.36 -20.66
N GLY A 125 -9.57 -17.52 -20.56
CA GLY A 125 -10.53 -17.53 -19.44
C GLY A 125 -10.17 -16.53 -18.35
N GLN A 126 -10.96 -16.48 -17.28
CA GLN A 126 -10.91 -15.39 -16.30
C GLN A 126 -9.58 -15.27 -15.53
N TYR A 127 -8.74 -16.32 -15.50
CA TYR A 127 -7.39 -16.25 -14.92
C TYR A 127 -6.41 -15.37 -15.71
N THR A 128 -6.71 -15.01 -16.96
CA THR A 128 -5.92 -14.04 -17.72
C THR A 128 -6.30 -12.59 -17.43
N SER A 129 -7.44 -12.37 -16.77
CA SER A 129 -7.91 -11.05 -16.35
C SER A 129 -7.29 -10.67 -15.00
N LEU A 130 -7.08 -9.36 -14.80
CA LEU A 130 -6.62 -8.81 -13.53
C LEU A 130 -7.66 -9.05 -12.41
N CYS A 131 -8.92 -9.33 -12.76
CA CYS A 131 -10.05 -9.48 -11.85
C CYS A 131 -10.22 -8.28 -10.89
N GLY A 132 -9.69 -7.13 -11.31
CA GLY A 132 -9.54 -5.92 -10.54
C GLY A 132 -9.70 -4.73 -11.48
N VAL A 133 -8.68 -3.90 -11.61
CA VAL A 133 -8.70 -2.72 -12.49
C VAL A 133 -8.54 -3.14 -13.95
N GLU A 134 -9.63 -3.05 -14.72
CA GLU A 134 -9.66 -3.37 -16.17
C GLU A 134 -9.52 -2.12 -17.05
N GLY A 135 -9.73 -0.94 -16.47
CA GLY A 135 -9.62 0.33 -17.18
C GLY A 135 -9.31 1.47 -16.22
N LEU A 136 -8.70 2.52 -16.77
CA LEU A 136 -8.28 3.72 -16.04
C LEU A 136 -8.77 4.96 -16.78
N ALA A 137 -9.21 5.95 -16.01
CA ALA A 137 -9.41 7.32 -16.50
C ALA A 137 -8.71 8.29 -15.55
N PHE A 138 -8.03 9.29 -16.10
CA PHE A 138 -7.42 10.37 -15.35
C PHE A 138 -8.21 11.65 -15.60
N LEU A 139 -8.55 12.36 -14.52
CA LEU A 139 -9.46 13.49 -14.55
C LEU A 139 -8.91 14.64 -13.70
N ASN A 140 -9.39 15.84 -14.03
CA ASN A 140 -9.23 17.02 -13.19
C ASN A 140 -10.54 17.25 -12.44
N THR A 141 -10.47 17.31 -11.11
CA THR A 141 -11.59 17.82 -10.30
C THR A 141 -11.77 19.33 -10.55
N GLU A 142 -12.93 19.88 -10.17
CA GLU A 142 -13.18 21.32 -10.22
C GLU A 142 -12.19 22.13 -9.35
N TYR A 143 -11.57 21.47 -8.36
CA TYR A 143 -10.59 22.05 -7.45
C TYR A 143 -9.15 21.96 -7.96
N ASN A 144 -8.90 21.30 -9.09
CA ASN A 144 -7.56 21.23 -9.67
C ASN A 144 -7.15 22.60 -10.22
N ASP A 145 -5.90 23.01 -9.98
CA ASP A 145 -5.39 24.26 -10.55
C ASP A 145 -5.26 24.09 -12.07
N ALA A 146 -6.08 24.82 -12.84
CA ALA A 146 -6.13 24.76 -14.30
C ALA A 146 -4.80 25.13 -14.98
N LYS A 147 -3.82 25.68 -14.26
CA LYS A 147 -2.45 25.91 -14.77
C LYS A 147 -1.58 24.66 -14.76
N LEU A 148 -1.95 23.62 -14.02
CA LEU A 148 -1.22 22.36 -13.94
C LEU A 148 -1.55 21.49 -15.14
N ASP A 149 -0.56 20.76 -15.64
CA ASP A 149 -0.68 19.85 -16.79
C ASP A 149 -0.86 18.38 -16.37
N TRP A 150 -1.24 18.12 -15.11
CA TRP A 150 -1.45 16.78 -14.57
C TRP A 150 -2.80 16.61 -13.83
N PRO A 151 -3.36 15.39 -13.86
CA PRO A 151 -4.60 15.05 -13.15
C PRO A 151 -4.42 14.98 -11.64
N ASP A 152 -5.48 15.27 -10.91
CA ASP A 152 -5.57 15.10 -9.46
C ASP A 152 -6.50 13.94 -9.04
N ALA A 153 -7.28 13.39 -9.98
CA ALA A 153 -8.13 12.21 -9.77
C ALA A 153 -7.88 11.09 -10.79
N GLU A 154 -8.07 9.85 -10.35
CA GLU A 154 -8.08 8.64 -11.17
C GLU A 154 -9.34 7.83 -10.89
N ILE A 155 -9.98 7.30 -11.92
CA ILE A 155 -11.09 6.35 -11.79
C ILE A 155 -10.62 4.98 -12.25
N HIS A 156 -10.69 4.00 -11.36
CA HIS A 156 -10.52 2.60 -11.72
C HIS A 156 -11.85 2.00 -12.12
N LEU A 157 -11.93 1.46 -13.33
CA LEU A 157 -13.01 0.57 -13.74
C LEU A 157 -12.68 -0.84 -13.26
N ILE A 158 -13.53 -1.38 -12.38
CA ILE A 158 -13.37 -2.69 -11.78
C ILE A 158 -14.53 -3.59 -12.18
N SER A 159 -14.24 -4.75 -12.77
CA SER A 159 -15.26 -5.71 -13.27
C SER A 159 -15.91 -6.56 -12.18
N VAL A 160 -15.62 -6.24 -10.91
CA VAL A 160 -16.16 -6.85 -9.70
C VAL A 160 -16.87 -5.78 -8.88
N SER A 161 -17.92 -6.15 -8.16
CA SER A 161 -18.63 -5.26 -7.25
C SER A 161 -18.97 -5.95 -5.93
N GLN A 162 -19.48 -5.19 -4.97
CA GLN A 162 -20.02 -5.75 -3.72
C GLN A 162 -21.17 -6.74 -3.98
N ALA A 163 -21.89 -6.61 -5.10
CA ALA A 163 -22.96 -7.52 -5.48
C ALA A 163 -22.45 -8.83 -6.08
N THR A 164 -21.24 -8.85 -6.65
CA THR A 164 -20.63 -10.08 -7.21
C THR A 164 -19.63 -10.74 -6.27
N ASP A 165 -19.31 -10.11 -5.13
CA ASP A 165 -18.45 -10.64 -4.08
C ASP A 165 -19.20 -11.46 -3.01
N TYR A 166 -19.35 -12.76 -3.28
CA TYR A 166 -19.94 -13.72 -2.32
C TYR A 166 -19.10 -13.93 -1.07
N SER A 167 -17.78 -13.65 -1.13
CA SER A 167 -16.87 -13.87 0.00
C SER A 167 -16.93 -12.74 1.03
N GLN A 168 -17.49 -11.59 0.66
CA GLN A 168 -17.38 -10.33 1.39
C GLN A 168 -15.93 -9.91 1.70
N ALA A 169 -14.94 -10.49 1.01
CA ALA A 169 -13.54 -10.13 1.20
C ALA A 169 -13.28 -8.69 0.76
N PHE A 170 -13.96 -8.22 -0.29
CA PHE A 170 -13.84 -6.85 -0.77
C PHE A 170 -14.38 -5.86 0.26
N ARG A 171 -15.57 -6.14 0.82
CA ARG A 171 -16.15 -5.38 1.94
C ARG A 171 -15.18 -5.21 3.11
N GLN A 172 -14.54 -6.31 3.54
CA GLN A 172 -13.58 -6.28 4.66
C GLN A 172 -12.32 -5.49 4.31
N ARG A 173 -11.78 -5.66 3.09
CA ARG A 173 -10.55 -4.99 2.65
C ARG A 173 -10.70 -3.48 2.53
N VAL A 174 -11.86 -2.99 2.09
CA VAL A 174 -12.13 -1.55 1.97
C VAL A 174 -12.71 -0.95 3.26
N GLY A 175 -12.82 -1.74 4.34
CA GLY A 175 -13.30 -1.27 5.63
C GLY A 175 -14.75 -0.76 5.62
N LEU A 176 -15.59 -1.26 4.70
CA LEU A 176 -16.97 -0.80 4.57
C LEU A 176 -17.75 -1.12 5.87
N PRO A 177 -18.50 -0.18 6.49
CA PRO A 177 -19.34 -0.49 7.65
C PRO A 177 -20.53 -1.39 7.28
N GLU A 178 -20.97 -2.26 8.20
CA GLU A 178 -22.01 -3.26 7.91
C GLU A 178 -23.34 -2.60 7.55
N GLU A 179 -23.70 -1.55 8.27
CA GLU A 179 -24.89 -0.74 8.01
C GLU A 179 -24.90 -0.18 6.58
N VAL A 180 -23.77 0.35 6.11
CA VAL A 180 -23.65 0.89 4.75
C VAL A 180 -23.80 -0.23 3.72
N TYR A 181 -23.18 -1.38 3.96
CA TYR A 181 -23.32 -2.55 3.08
C TYR A 181 -24.77 -3.02 2.96
N ASP A 182 -25.43 -3.23 4.10
CA ASP A 182 -26.79 -3.75 4.18
C ASP A 182 -27.81 -2.81 3.51
N LYS A 183 -27.61 -1.50 3.66
CA LYS A 183 -28.50 -0.49 3.10
C LYS A 183 -28.27 -0.23 1.62
N VAL A 184 -27.02 -0.18 1.17
CA VAL A 184 -26.65 0.29 -0.18
C VAL A 184 -26.41 -0.86 -1.16
N TYR A 185 -25.71 -1.92 -0.74
CA TYR A 185 -25.18 -2.93 -1.67
C TYR A 185 -25.91 -4.27 -1.61
N LYS A 186 -26.32 -4.72 -0.41
CA LYS A 186 -27.03 -5.99 -0.20
C LYS A 186 -28.29 -6.17 -1.05
N PRO A 187 -29.11 -5.13 -1.34
CA PRO A 187 -30.28 -5.28 -2.22
C PRO A 187 -29.94 -5.68 -3.67
N TYR A 188 -28.68 -5.50 -4.08
CA TYR A 188 -28.19 -5.82 -5.43
C TYR A 188 -27.41 -7.13 -5.47
N PHE A 189 -27.26 -7.84 -4.36
CA PHE A 189 -26.47 -9.07 -4.28
C PHE A 189 -26.88 -10.10 -5.35
N GLY A 190 -25.89 -10.65 -6.04
CA GLY A 190 -26.06 -11.60 -7.14
C GLY A 190 -26.43 -10.98 -8.50
N LYS A 191 -26.62 -9.66 -8.58
CA LYS A 191 -26.88 -8.98 -9.86
C LYS A 191 -25.60 -8.68 -10.62
N ASN A 192 -25.73 -8.68 -11.95
CA ASN A 192 -24.64 -8.30 -12.82
C ASN A 192 -24.30 -6.82 -12.63
N SER A 193 -23.05 -6.52 -12.28
CA SER A 193 -22.62 -5.16 -11.95
C SER A 193 -21.11 -5.02 -12.02
N PHE A 194 -20.67 -3.77 -12.15
CA PHE A 194 -19.26 -3.37 -12.12
C PHE A 194 -19.10 -2.18 -11.16
N THR A 195 -17.86 -1.79 -10.90
CA THR A 195 -17.52 -0.72 -9.96
C THR A 195 -16.68 0.35 -10.64
N PHE A 196 -17.00 1.62 -10.41
CA PHE A 196 -16.04 2.71 -10.52
C PHE A 196 -15.49 3.03 -9.13
N PHE A 197 -14.17 3.12 -9.04
CA PHE A 197 -13.46 3.39 -7.80
C PHE A 197 -12.61 4.65 -8.00
N PRO A 198 -13.14 5.83 -7.61
CA PRO A 198 -12.40 7.08 -7.66
C PRO A 198 -11.29 7.09 -6.62
N VAL A 199 -10.15 7.64 -7.02
CA VAL A 199 -8.91 7.73 -6.24
C VAL A 199 -8.37 9.15 -6.37
N LEU A 200 -8.19 9.82 -5.23
CA LEU A 200 -7.50 11.09 -5.14
C LEU A 200 -5.99 10.87 -5.20
N LEU A 201 -5.34 11.38 -6.24
CA LEU A 201 -3.92 11.14 -6.53
C LEU A 201 -2.98 12.07 -5.76
N ARG A 202 -3.47 13.23 -5.35
CA ARG A 202 -2.67 14.31 -4.76
C ARG A 202 -3.36 14.90 -3.54
N PRO A 203 -3.68 14.09 -2.51
CA PRO A 203 -4.23 14.64 -1.29
C PRO A 203 -3.23 15.62 -0.67
N LYS A 204 -3.76 16.65 -0.01
CA LYS A 204 -3.01 17.62 0.80
C LYS A 204 -2.62 17.04 2.15
N SER A 205 -3.42 16.13 2.67
CA SER A 205 -3.17 15.39 3.91
C SER A 205 -1.79 14.75 3.92
N ARG A 206 -1.12 14.79 5.08
CA ARG A 206 0.20 14.18 5.29
C ARG A 206 0.22 13.40 6.59
N GLY A 207 0.68 12.17 6.49
CA GLY A 207 0.80 11.25 7.61
C GLY A 207 2.21 11.14 8.17
N THR A 208 2.34 10.23 9.13
CA THR A 208 3.61 9.83 9.73
C THR A 208 3.72 8.32 9.92
N VAL A 209 4.97 7.85 9.94
CA VAL A 209 5.38 6.53 10.43
C VAL A 209 6.30 6.75 11.63
N ARG A 210 5.99 6.08 12.75
CA ARG A 210 6.74 6.22 14.00
C ARG A 210 7.03 4.86 14.62
N LEU A 211 8.15 4.76 15.33
CA LEU A 211 8.40 3.60 16.18
C LEU A 211 7.31 3.48 17.25
N LYS A 212 6.83 2.26 17.48
CA LYS A 212 6.00 1.92 18.63
C LYS A 212 6.86 1.52 19.84
N SER A 213 8.00 0.89 19.57
CA SER A 213 9.05 0.51 20.53
C SER A 213 10.41 0.43 19.81
N ASP A 214 11.47 0.11 20.55
CA ASP A 214 12.79 -0.24 20.03
C ASP A 214 12.89 -1.70 19.54
N ASP A 215 11.81 -2.48 19.63
CA ASP A 215 11.75 -3.85 19.13
C ASP A 215 11.48 -3.86 17.61
N PRO A 216 12.41 -4.37 16.77
CA PRO A 216 12.20 -4.48 15.32
C PRO A 216 11.06 -5.41 14.91
N TYR A 217 10.53 -6.25 15.82
CA TYR A 217 9.37 -7.09 15.57
C TYR A 217 8.04 -6.36 15.72
N GLU A 218 8.02 -5.25 16.44
CA GLU A 218 6.80 -4.49 16.59
C GLU A 218 6.54 -3.65 15.34
N HIS A 219 5.31 -3.73 14.85
CA HIS A 219 4.88 -2.88 13.75
C HIS A 219 4.90 -1.41 14.17
N PRO A 220 5.37 -0.51 13.29
CA PRO A 220 5.38 0.92 13.57
C PRO A 220 3.95 1.44 13.68
N LEU A 221 3.80 2.57 14.37
CA LEU A 221 2.58 3.36 14.32
C LEU A 221 2.51 4.04 12.94
N ILE A 222 1.41 3.83 12.23
CA ILE A 222 1.17 4.42 10.91
C ILE A 222 -0.10 5.26 11.02
N ASP A 223 0.04 6.54 10.75
CA ASP A 223 -1.08 7.47 10.69
C ASP A 223 -1.01 8.21 9.36
N PHE A 224 -1.98 7.96 8.48
CA PHE A 224 -2.06 8.67 7.20
C PHE A 224 -2.65 10.06 7.33
N ASN A 225 -3.36 10.33 8.44
CA ASN A 225 -4.07 11.58 8.69
C ASN A 225 -5.02 11.94 7.52
N LEU A 226 -5.72 10.92 6.98
CA LEU A 226 -6.60 11.07 5.83
C LEU A 226 -7.70 12.08 6.12
N PHE A 227 -7.98 12.95 5.14
CA PHE A 227 -8.99 14.00 5.24
C PHE A 227 -8.73 14.99 6.40
N GLN A 228 -7.46 15.19 6.76
CA GLN A 228 -7.07 16.29 7.66
C GLN A 228 -7.53 17.66 7.11
N TYR A 229 -7.54 17.79 5.79
CA TYR A 229 -8.02 18.97 5.09
C TYR A 229 -9.35 18.65 4.40
N GLU A 230 -10.36 19.50 4.64
CA GLU A 230 -11.70 19.39 4.05
C GLU A 230 -11.66 19.33 2.51
N GLU A 231 -10.73 20.08 1.90
CA GLU A 231 -10.45 20.08 0.45
C GLU A 231 -10.20 18.68 -0.13
N ASP A 232 -9.58 17.76 0.63
CA ASP A 232 -9.36 16.39 0.16
C ASP A 232 -10.67 15.59 0.08
N LEU A 233 -11.64 15.92 0.94
CA LEU A 233 -12.96 15.31 0.90
C LEU A 233 -13.80 15.91 -0.23
N ASP A 234 -13.76 17.23 -0.41
CA ASP A 234 -14.49 17.92 -1.48
C ASP A 234 -14.10 17.37 -2.86
N LYS A 235 -12.80 17.17 -3.11
CA LYS A 235 -12.28 16.55 -4.34
C LYS A 235 -12.71 15.11 -4.58
N VAL A 236 -13.03 14.36 -3.52
CA VAL A 236 -13.51 12.98 -3.63
C VAL A 236 -15.01 12.94 -3.92
N VAL A 237 -15.75 14.01 -3.56
CA VAL A 237 -17.20 14.12 -3.76
C VAL A 237 -17.56 14.63 -5.16
N ASP A 238 -16.75 15.53 -5.72
CA ASP A 238 -16.83 15.98 -7.13
C ASP A 238 -16.71 14.82 -8.13
#